data_AF-A0A4R6IH24-F1
#
_entry.id   AF-A0A4R6IH24-F1
#
_cell.length_a   1.000
_cell.length_b   1.000
_cell.length_c   1.000
_cell.angle_alpha   90.00
_cell.angle_beta   90.00
_cell.angle_gamma   90.00
#
_symmetry.space_group_name_H-M   'P 1'
#
loop_
_entity.id
_entity.type
_entity.pdbx_description
1 polymer ?
#
loop_
_entity_poly.entity_id
_entity_poly.type
_entity_poly.pdbx_seq_one_letter_code
_entity_poly.pdbx_strand_id
1 'polypeptide(L)'
;MKLNDFEILKQNIKNLIDNDNFSLKNKYSVYRNIENLILTHYKEHNDFLETLENFINLREELKAGLKILINNLQILGIDCKRSNIGIVLELKTYIDEIKSEQLIFFDIYINKGHTVNKDISNLGIEISELEENIIFKKDENFKGGFRIPSMSLLKDGQILFNCDRRFLNNLDAPYTNIDQVYKLKNNNGKISDLKTFIKINSYSDDKPQSIIDLSLTNEVDGYIYFMADFFPGGAGIFSKTLNYFVTSENQNFGFYKEYLIVEDLENENYIFMKMVSSQKGHFTYQGFTDKNKKINFQNLNSEKLNLIKINLFLIFQFDNIESKFKGNFYIKNDSNEFIDLNISFFSGANFSKNDSGLRYRALSTNYLSFFKFNIQTSQIEFICFINPWLENYKNIGANLVLNGPGKALKLKYQNGNSKNRLIFKAYFTNDASSLGAITIYSDDYGNTWQTSEFIGGPKSRITEFDVTELQNGVLVAILRRMGSNTLSLSKSIDGGKTWNSISGNTDEVGISSIILNEYNSSVLQGIANFTYLNSHYLLITSGSNGRNEGKIWMIKDFELNSITEIYSLNSQTFGYSLIDVIKIEQNLFMINVVYEQNFSNGELIYKKIRLKFK
;
A
#
# COMPACT_ATOMS: atom_id res chain seq x y z
N MET A 1 8.03 -21.60 34.60
CA MET A 1 9.27 -22.43 34.82
C MET A 1 10.08 -21.84 35.97
N LYS A 2 10.82 -22.66 36.75
CA LYS A 2 11.60 -22.19 37.92
C LYS A 2 12.99 -21.72 37.46
N LEU A 3 13.65 -20.82 38.21
CA LEU A 3 15.00 -20.28 37.92
C LEU A 3 16.04 -21.35 37.48
N ASN A 4 15.91 -22.58 37.99
CA ASN A 4 16.76 -23.72 37.62
C ASN A 4 16.73 -24.07 36.13
N ASP A 5 15.63 -23.84 35.42
CA ASP A 5 15.50 -24.15 34.00
C ASP A 5 16.38 -23.22 33.14
N PHE A 6 16.57 -21.97 33.60
CA PHE A 6 17.42 -20.97 32.96
C PHE A 6 18.92 -21.24 33.15
N GLU A 7 19.32 -21.68 34.34
CA GLU A 7 20.71 -22.04 34.62
C GLU A 7 21.13 -23.33 33.89
N ILE A 8 20.21 -24.29 33.75
CA ILE A 8 20.41 -25.47 32.89
C ILE A 8 20.59 -25.04 31.42
N LEU A 9 19.81 -24.05 30.97
CA LEU A 9 19.90 -23.52 29.61
C LEU A 9 21.23 -22.80 29.34
N LYS A 10 21.66 -21.91 30.25
CA LYS A 10 22.97 -21.25 30.18
C LYS A 10 24.10 -22.27 30.15
N GLN A 11 24.04 -23.30 31.00
CA GLN A 11 25.06 -24.35 31.02
C GLN A 11 25.08 -25.16 29.71
N ASN A 12 23.93 -25.46 29.12
CA ASN A 12 23.83 -26.15 27.84
C ASN A 12 24.40 -25.31 26.69
N ILE A 13 24.16 -24.00 26.66
CA ILE A 13 24.71 -23.08 25.65
C ILE A 13 26.22 -22.93 25.84
N LYS A 14 26.69 -22.77 27.07
CA LYS A 14 28.12 -22.70 27.40
C LYS A 14 28.87 -23.96 26.98
N ASN A 15 28.32 -25.14 27.30
CA ASN A 15 28.88 -26.43 26.86
C ASN A 15 28.92 -26.58 25.31
N LEU A 16 28.05 -25.86 24.59
CA LEU A 16 27.96 -25.82 23.14
C LEU A 16 28.99 -24.87 22.50
N ILE A 17 29.32 -23.79 23.21
CA ILE A 17 30.41 -22.85 22.87
C ILE A 17 31.76 -23.52 23.10
N ASP A 18 31.88 -24.32 24.18
CA ASP A 18 33.14 -24.94 24.60
C ASP A 18 33.44 -26.27 23.87
N ASN A 19 32.48 -26.88 23.14
CA ASN A 19 32.70 -28.11 22.36
C ASN A 19 32.65 -27.90 20.84
N ASP A 20 33.81 -27.97 20.19
CA ASP A 20 33.97 -27.81 18.73
C ASP A 20 33.38 -28.96 17.86
N ASN A 21 32.96 -30.08 18.46
CA ASN A 21 32.56 -31.29 17.71
C ASN A 21 31.04 -31.53 17.54
N PHE A 22 30.19 -30.54 17.84
CA PHE A 22 28.73 -30.70 17.66
C PHE A 22 28.31 -30.57 16.18
N SER A 23 27.55 -31.55 15.67
CA SER A 23 27.00 -31.48 14.29
C SER A 23 25.98 -30.34 14.14
N LEU A 24 25.96 -29.72 12.95
CA LEU A 24 25.10 -28.54 12.65
C LEU A 24 23.61 -28.77 12.97
N LYS A 25 23.12 -29.99 12.72
CA LYS A 25 21.72 -30.39 12.94
C LYS A 25 21.34 -30.40 14.42
N ASN A 26 22.29 -30.74 15.30
CA ASN A 26 22.07 -30.75 16.75
C ASN A 26 22.09 -29.32 17.33
N LYS A 27 22.88 -28.40 16.75
CA LYS A 27 22.89 -26.98 17.17
C LYS A 27 21.56 -26.28 16.87
N TYR A 28 20.93 -26.59 15.72
CA TYR A 28 19.61 -26.05 15.33
C TYR A 28 18.45 -26.56 16.21
N SER A 29 18.51 -27.82 16.66
CA SER A 29 17.49 -28.38 17.57
C SER A 29 17.52 -27.74 18.96
N VAL A 30 18.71 -27.41 19.46
CA VAL A 30 18.87 -26.71 20.74
C VAL A 30 18.32 -25.29 20.63
N TYR A 31 18.55 -24.64 19.49
CA TYR A 31 18.04 -23.30 19.17
C TYR A 31 16.50 -23.22 19.22
N ARG A 32 15.80 -24.13 18.52
CA ARG A 32 14.33 -24.17 18.53
C ARG A 32 13.74 -24.45 19.92
N ASN A 33 14.45 -25.21 20.75
CA ASN A 33 14.01 -25.48 22.11
C ASN A 33 14.15 -24.24 23.00
N ILE A 34 15.20 -23.42 22.82
CA ILE A 34 15.39 -22.14 23.50
C ILE A 34 14.28 -21.15 23.12
N GLU A 35 14.02 -20.99 21.83
CA GLU A 35 12.98 -20.10 21.30
C GLU A 35 11.59 -20.46 21.84
N ASN A 36 11.22 -21.75 21.81
CA ASN A 36 9.94 -22.22 22.34
C ASN A 36 9.83 -22.05 23.86
N LEU A 37 10.92 -22.22 24.62
CA LEU A 37 10.92 -21.99 26.07
C LEU A 37 10.68 -20.51 26.42
N ILE A 38 11.34 -19.60 25.69
CA ILE A 38 11.20 -18.14 25.88
C ILE A 38 9.78 -17.69 25.56
N LEU A 39 9.22 -18.17 24.44
CA LEU A 39 7.84 -17.88 24.04
C LEU A 39 6.79 -18.43 25.02
N THR A 40 7.08 -19.55 25.68
CA THR A 40 6.21 -20.14 26.70
C THR A 40 6.28 -19.35 28.02
N HIS A 41 7.47 -18.89 28.43
CA HIS A 41 7.65 -18.10 29.65
C HIS A 41 6.99 -16.70 29.56
N TYR A 42 7.07 -16.04 28.40
CA TYR A 42 6.46 -14.73 28.17
C TYR A 42 4.92 -14.75 28.29
N LYS A 43 4.29 -15.90 28.02
CA LYS A 43 2.84 -16.06 28.20
C LYS A 43 2.39 -16.24 29.65
N GLU A 44 3.32 -16.53 30.57
CA GLU A 44 2.97 -16.99 31.92
C GLU A 44 3.33 -16.00 33.07
N HIS A 45 4.18 -14.98 32.86
CA HIS A 45 4.64 -14.10 33.96
C HIS A 45 4.69 -12.60 33.65
N ASN A 46 4.27 -11.80 34.63
CA ASN A 46 4.12 -10.32 34.59
C ASN A 46 5.24 -9.55 35.35
N ASP A 47 6.36 -10.19 35.73
CA ASP A 47 7.53 -9.49 36.31
C ASP A 47 8.69 -9.43 35.30
N PHE A 48 8.86 -8.24 34.71
CA PHE A 48 9.52 -8.06 33.41
C PHE A 48 11.02 -7.68 33.49
N LEU A 49 11.45 -7.01 34.56
CA LEU A 49 12.81 -6.43 34.63
C LEU A 49 13.91 -7.49 34.81
N GLU A 50 13.73 -8.45 35.71
CA GLU A 50 14.72 -9.53 35.94
C GLU A 50 14.80 -10.49 34.74
N THR A 51 13.66 -10.70 34.05
CA THR A 51 13.57 -11.55 32.86
C THR A 51 14.24 -10.90 31.64
N LEU A 52 14.10 -9.57 31.49
CA LEU A 52 14.70 -8.82 30.38
C LEU A 52 16.23 -8.76 30.45
N GLU A 53 16.78 -8.54 31.64
CA GLU A 53 18.23 -8.48 31.84
C GLU A 53 18.89 -9.84 31.57
N ASN A 54 18.25 -10.93 32.03
CA ASN A 54 18.65 -12.30 31.70
C ASN A 54 18.52 -12.61 30.20
N PHE A 55 17.49 -12.08 29.53
CA PHE A 55 17.29 -12.24 28.08
C PHE A 55 18.36 -11.50 27.26
N ILE A 56 18.70 -10.27 27.63
CA ILE A 56 19.77 -9.49 26.98
C ILE A 56 21.10 -10.21 27.09
N ASN A 57 21.44 -10.73 28.28
CA ASN A 57 22.68 -11.47 28.50
C ASN A 57 22.75 -12.77 27.67
N LEU A 58 21.67 -13.57 27.66
CA LEU A 58 21.57 -14.80 26.85
C LEU A 58 21.74 -14.52 25.35
N ARG A 59 21.22 -13.38 24.89
CA ARG A 59 21.27 -12.96 23.48
C ARG A 59 22.66 -12.53 23.05
N GLU A 60 23.39 -11.83 23.91
CA GLU A 60 24.78 -11.45 23.64
C GLU A 60 25.71 -12.69 23.65
N GLU A 61 25.45 -13.67 24.52
CA GLU A 61 26.14 -14.97 24.47
C GLU A 61 25.87 -15.73 23.16
N LEU A 62 24.63 -15.74 22.66
CA LEU A 62 24.28 -16.33 21.37
C LEU A 62 24.98 -15.63 20.19
N LYS A 63 25.02 -14.29 20.18
CA LYS A 63 25.76 -13.51 19.17
C LYS A 63 27.25 -13.84 19.18
N ALA A 64 27.85 -13.96 20.36
CA ALA A 64 29.25 -14.33 20.51
C ALA A 64 29.51 -15.74 19.94
N GLY A 65 28.67 -16.73 20.29
CA GLY A 65 28.77 -18.10 19.77
C GLY A 65 28.65 -18.19 18.25
N LEU A 66 27.70 -17.44 17.65
CA LEU A 66 27.52 -17.39 16.20
C LEU A 66 28.73 -16.77 15.47
N LYS A 67 29.34 -15.74 16.06
CA LYS A 67 30.53 -15.08 15.51
C LYS A 67 31.75 -16.00 15.52
N ILE A 68 31.91 -16.78 16.59
CA ILE A 68 32.96 -17.82 16.70
C ILE A 68 32.75 -18.90 15.64
N LEU A 69 31.51 -19.38 15.47
CA LEU A 69 31.17 -20.39 14.45
C LEU A 69 31.51 -19.92 13.03
N ILE A 70 31.17 -18.68 12.68
CA ILE A 70 31.48 -18.09 11.36
C ILE A 70 32.99 -18.00 11.16
N ASN A 71 33.74 -17.56 12.17
CA ASN A 71 35.20 -17.46 12.09
C ASN A 71 35.86 -18.85 11.93
N ASN A 72 35.39 -19.86 12.66
CA ASN A 72 35.93 -21.22 12.56
C ASN A 72 35.66 -21.84 11.18
N LEU A 73 34.50 -21.57 10.58
CA LEU A 73 34.18 -22.01 9.22
C LEU A 73 35.10 -21.36 8.17
N GLN A 74 35.49 -20.09 8.37
CA GLN A 74 36.45 -19.40 7.49
C GLN A 74 37.88 -19.95 7.63
N ILE A 75 38.31 -20.28 8.85
CA ILE A 75 39.64 -20.86 9.12
C ILE A 75 39.80 -22.24 8.46
N LEU A 76 38.73 -23.02 8.35
CA LEU A 76 38.71 -24.34 7.70
C LEU A 76 38.74 -24.29 6.16
N GLY A 77 38.94 -23.12 5.55
CA GLY A 77 39.06 -22.98 4.09
C GLY A 77 37.74 -23.10 3.33
N ILE A 78 36.61 -23.06 4.02
CA ILE A 78 35.28 -23.03 3.41
C ILE A 78 35.02 -21.59 2.94
N ASP A 79 35.30 -21.32 1.66
CA ASP A 79 35.04 -20.02 1.05
C ASP A 79 33.53 -19.75 1.00
N CYS A 80 33.09 -18.88 1.90
CA CYS A 80 31.69 -18.50 2.12
C CYS A 80 31.03 -17.81 0.91
N LYS A 81 31.73 -17.64 -0.22
CA LYS A 81 31.20 -17.06 -1.46
C LYS A 81 30.83 -18.09 -2.54
N ARG A 82 31.25 -19.36 -2.46
CA ARG A 82 31.17 -20.28 -3.63
C ARG A 82 30.59 -21.68 -3.41
N SER A 83 30.15 -22.07 -2.22
CA SER A 83 29.50 -23.38 -2.03
C SER A 83 28.24 -23.28 -1.16
N ASN A 84 27.08 -23.59 -1.76
CA ASN A 84 25.80 -24.00 -1.16
C ASN A 84 25.44 -23.41 0.22
N ILE A 85 25.23 -22.09 0.26
CA ILE A 85 24.83 -21.37 1.47
C ILE A 85 23.35 -20.95 1.37
N GLY A 86 22.46 -21.81 1.87
CA GLY A 86 21.19 -21.37 2.45
C GLY A 86 21.40 -20.92 3.90
N ILE A 87 22.28 -21.63 4.62
CA ILE A 87 22.42 -21.52 6.08
C ILE A 87 23.14 -20.24 6.53
N VAL A 88 24.20 -19.79 5.87
CA VAL A 88 24.91 -18.53 6.28
C VAL A 88 24.14 -17.28 5.84
N LEU A 89 23.36 -17.34 4.75
CA LEU A 89 22.42 -16.27 4.36
C LEU A 89 21.25 -16.22 5.34
N GLU A 90 20.66 -17.36 5.70
CA GLU A 90 19.67 -17.45 6.79
C GLU A 90 20.23 -16.94 8.11
N LEU A 91 21.46 -17.31 8.51
CA LEU A 91 22.07 -16.83 9.76
C LEU A 91 22.39 -15.33 9.75
N LYS A 92 22.76 -14.75 8.59
CA LYS A 92 22.93 -13.30 8.45
C LYS A 92 21.59 -12.57 8.50
N THR A 93 20.60 -13.06 7.75
CA THR A 93 19.21 -12.59 7.80
C THR A 93 18.70 -12.68 9.23
N TYR A 94 19.02 -13.74 9.96
CA TYR A 94 18.63 -13.94 11.35
C TYR A 94 19.32 -12.96 12.30
N ILE A 95 20.60 -12.66 12.11
CA ILE A 95 21.30 -11.60 12.86
C ILE A 95 20.69 -10.22 12.58
N ASP A 96 20.27 -9.97 11.33
CA ASP A 96 19.62 -8.71 10.94
C ASP A 96 18.15 -8.64 11.42
N GLU A 97 17.44 -9.77 11.50
CA GLU A 97 16.13 -9.91 12.14
C GLU A 97 16.24 -9.68 13.66
N ILE A 98 17.25 -10.26 14.31
CA ILE A 98 17.60 -9.99 15.71
C ILE A 98 17.86 -8.48 15.92
N LYS A 99 18.61 -7.82 15.04
CA LYS A 99 18.76 -6.35 15.12
C LYS A 99 17.43 -5.64 14.96
N SER A 100 16.57 -6.08 14.03
CA SER A 100 15.25 -5.48 13.83
C SER A 100 14.30 -5.66 15.02
N GLU A 101 14.36 -6.79 15.72
CA GLU A 101 13.63 -7.05 16.96
C GLU A 101 14.20 -6.25 18.15
N GLN A 102 15.51 -5.97 18.14
CA GLN A 102 16.14 -5.06 19.09
C GLN A 102 15.51 -3.66 19.00
N LEU A 103 15.15 -3.21 17.78
CA LEU A 103 14.49 -1.93 17.52
C LEU A 103 13.01 -1.94 17.95
N ILE A 104 12.29 -3.05 17.74
CA ILE A 104 10.89 -3.20 18.20
C ILE A 104 10.81 -3.11 19.74
N PHE A 105 11.73 -3.77 20.46
CA PHE A 105 11.73 -3.72 21.93
C PHE A 105 12.24 -2.38 22.49
N PHE A 106 13.15 -1.69 21.79
CA PHE A 106 13.62 -0.35 22.20
C PHE A 106 12.61 0.76 21.89
N ASP A 107 11.92 0.72 20.75
CA ASP A 107 10.87 1.68 20.35
C ASP A 107 9.69 1.67 21.33
N ILE A 108 9.34 0.49 21.88
CA ILE A 108 8.30 0.34 22.91
C ILE A 108 8.75 0.93 24.26
N TYR A 109 10.05 0.97 24.56
CA TYR A 109 10.55 1.27 25.91
C TYR A 109 11.07 2.70 26.11
N ILE A 110 11.57 3.39 25.07
CA ILE A 110 12.08 4.77 25.24
C ILE A 110 10.95 5.83 25.30
N ASN A 111 9.81 5.58 24.67
CA ASN A 111 8.69 6.52 24.69
C ASN A 111 7.66 6.11 25.74
N LYS A 112 7.68 6.76 26.90
CA LYS A 112 6.55 6.70 27.85
C LYS A 112 5.27 7.01 27.07
N GLY A 113 4.37 6.03 26.96
CA GLY A 113 3.10 6.19 26.23
C GLY A 113 2.40 7.48 26.64
N HIS A 114 1.94 8.25 25.65
CA HIS A 114 1.27 9.51 25.94
C HIS A 114 -0.11 9.22 26.53
N THR A 115 -0.45 9.89 27.64
CA THR A 115 -1.79 9.81 28.23
C THR A 115 -2.80 10.42 27.27
N VAL A 116 -3.72 9.60 26.78
CA VAL A 116 -4.88 10.04 26.00
C VAL A 116 -5.78 10.87 26.91
N ASN A 117 -6.04 12.12 26.53
CA ASN A 117 -7.07 12.91 27.20
C ASN A 117 -8.45 12.50 26.66
N LYS A 118 -9.36 12.10 27.57
CA LYS A 118 -10.76 11.77 27.26
C LYS A 118 -11.73 12.88 27.71
N ASP A 119 -11.22 13.92 28.39
CA ASP A 119 -12.03 15.06 28.82
C ASP A 119 -12.07 16.15 27.74
N ILE A 120 -13.15 16.14 26.97
CA ILE A 120 -13.43 17.14 25.91
C ILE A 120 -14.04 18.43 26.46
N SER A 121 -14.42 18.49 27.74
CA SER A 121 -15.12 19.67 28.31
C SER A 121 -14.27 20.93 28.22
N ASN A 122 -12.95 20.79 28.37
CA ASN A 122 -11.97 21.86 28.27
C ASN A 122 -11.75 22.38 26.83
N LEU A 123 -12.21 21.66 25.80
CA LEU A 123 -12.09 22.08 24.40
C LEU A 123 -13.20 23.06 23.98
N GLY A 124 -14.30 23.13 24.74
CA GLY A 124 -15.43 23.99 24.40
C GLY A 124 -16.12 23.61 23.10
N ILE A 125 -16.12 22.32 22.71
CA ILE A 125 -16.71 21.85 21.45
C ILE A 125 -18.03 21.14 21.72
N GLU A 126 -19.07 21.53 21.01
CA GLU A 126 -20.33 20.80 20.89
C GLU A 126 -20.28 19.90 19.65
N ILE A 127 -20.54 18.61 19.82
CA ILE A 127 -20.47 17.61 18.75
C ILE A 127 -21.86 17.02 18.54
N SER A 128 -22.27 16.91 17.27
CA SER A 128 -23.57 16.34 16.91
C SER A 128 -23.44 15.48 15.65
N GLU A 129 -23.96 14.27 15.70
CA GLU A 129 -24.19 13.44 14.52
C GLU A 129 -25.44 13.96 13.82
N LEU A 130 -25.32 14.24 12.53
CA LEU A 130 -26.43 14.72 11.71
C LEU A 130 -27.00 13.61 10.82
N GLU A 131 -26.20 12.60 10.51
CA GLU A 131 -26.53 11.58 9.53
C GLU A 131 -25.64 10.35 9.72
N GLU A 132 -26.24 9.16 9.64
CA GLU A 132 -25.56 7.87 9.52
C GLU A 132 -26.27 7.06 8.42
N ASN A 133 -25.50 6.48 7.49
CA ASN A 133 -26.02 5.60 6.45
C ASN A 133 -25.06 4.45 6.16
N ILE A 134 -25.63 3.27 5.89
CA ILE A 134 -24.89 2.19 5.23
C ILE A 134 -24.91 2.48 3.72
N ILE A 135 -23.77 2.86 3.15
CA ILE A 135 -23.68 3.22 1.72
C ILE A 135 -23.56 1.97 0.86
N PHE A 136 -22.69 1.05 1.25
CA PHE A 136 -22.48 -0.22 0.56
C PHE A 136 -22.69 -1.38 1.52
N LYS A 137 -23.44 -2.38 1.06
CA LYS A 137 -23.76 -3.60 1.79
C LYS A 137 -24.11 -4.69 0.77
N LYS A 138 -23.65 -5.91 1.03
CA LYS A 138 -24.00 -7.06 0.21
C LYS A 138 -25.46 -7.46 0.38
N ASP A 139 -26.06 -7.97 -0.69
CA ASP A 139 -27.32 -8.70 -0.60
C ASP A 139 -27.07 -10.17 -0.19
N GLU A 140 -28.13 -10.95 0.04
CA GLU A 140 -28.03 -12.34 0.50
C GLU A 140 -27.36 -13.28 -0.51
N ASN A 141 -27.38 -12.94 -1.80
CA ASN A 141 -26.87 -13.78 -2.88
C ASN A 141 -25.41 -13.46 -3.23
N PHE A 142 -24.91 -12.30 -2.81
CA PHE A 142 -23.54 -11.86 -3.06
C PHE A 142 -22.57 -12.40 -1.99
N LYS A 143 -21.65 -13.28 -2.41
CA LYS A 143 -20.73 -13.98 -1.49
C LYS A 143 -19.60 -13.10 -0.96
N GLY A 144 -19.12 -12.15 -1.76
CA GLY A 144 -18.07 -11.23 -1.34
C GLY A 144 -18.60 -10.01 -0.60
N GLY A 145 -18.04 -8.84 -0.87
CA GLY A 145 -18.36 -7.62 -0.12
C GLY A 145 -17.69 -6.37 -0.67
N PHE A 146 -17.91 -5.25 0.02
CA PHE A 146 -17.36 -3.94 -0.34
C PHE A 146 -16.28 -3.52 0.63
N ARG A 147 -15.17 -3.00 0.11
CA ARG A 147 -13.99 -2.64 0.90
C ARG A 147 -13.27 -1.44 0.30
N ILE A 148 -12.36 -0.86 1.09
CA ILE A 148 -11.47 0.21 0.67
C ILE A 148 -12.25 1.44 0.17
N PRO A 149 -12.86 2.23 1.09
CA PRO A 149 -13.65 3.38 0.70
C PRO A 149 -12.78 4.48 0.07
N SER A 150 -13.31 5.10 -0.97
CA SER A 150 -12.88 6.39 -1.51
C SER A 150 -14.07 7.35 -1.59
N MET A 151 -13.80 8.66 -1.51
CA MET A 151 -14.83 9.69 -1.55
C MET A 151 -14.33 10.94 -2.29
N SER A 152 -15.18 11.52 -3.13
CA SER A 152 -14.94 12.82 -3.77
C SER A 152 -16.11 13.76 -3.51
N LEU A 153 -15.80 14.97 -3.06
CA LEU A 153 -16.74 16.09 -2.97
C LEU A 153 -16.82 16.80 -4.32
N LEU A 154 -18.05 16.94 -4.83
CA LEU A 154 -18.35 17.67 -6.06
C LEU A 154 -18.62 19.15 -5.75
N LYS A 155 -18.41 20.03 -6.73
CA LYS A 155 -18.56 21.50 -6.54
C LYS A 155 -19.98 21.92 -6.20
N ASP A 156 -20.97 21.15 -6.62
CA ASP A 156 -22.38 21.39 -6.33
C ASP A 156 -22.81 20.88 -4.95
N GLY A 157 -21.90 20.28 -4.17
CA GLY A 157 -22.15 19.75 -2.83
C GLY A 157 -22.50 18.27 -2.79
N GLN A 158 -22.62 17.61 -3.95
CA GLN A 158 -22.82 16.16 -4.00
C GLN A 158 -21.57 15.40 -3.57
N ILE A 159 -21.76 14.14 -3.20
CA ILE A 159 -20.68 13.25 -2.77
C ILE A 159 -20.69 12.00 -3.63
N LEU A 160 -19.56 11.69 -4.26
CA LEU A 160 -19.32 10.41 -4.91
C LEU A 160 -18.60 9.50 -3.91
N PHE A 161 -19.23 8.37 -3.57
CA PHE A 161 -18.60 7.29 -2.82
C PHE A 161 -18.17 6.19 -3.77
N ASN A 162 -16.93 5.73 -3.65
CA ASN A 162 -16.36 4.63 -4.43
C ASN A 162 -15.79 3.57 -3.48
N CYS A 163 -15.74 2.32 -3.95
CA CYS A 163 -15.07 1.22 -3.24
C CYS A 163 -14.77 0.05 -4.17
N ASP A 164 -13.96 -0.87 -3.66
CA ASP A 164 -13.82 -2.22 -4.20
C ASP A 164 -15.15 -2.96 -4.07
N ARG A 165 -15.57 -3.63 -5.15
CA ARG A 165 -16.55 -4.72 -5.12
C ARG A 165 -15.80 -6.03 -5.34
N ARG A 166 -15.68 -6.82 -4.27
CA ARG A 166 -14.97 -8.11 -4.26
C ARG A 166 -15.98 -9.24 -4.41
N PHE A 167 -15.87 -10.09 -5.44
CA PHE A 167 -17.00 -10.94 -5.86
C PHE A 167 -17.18 -12.24 -5.07
N LEU A 168 -16.09 -12.95 -4.80
CA LEU A 168 -16.11 -14.31 -4.22
C LEU A 168 -15.92 -14.31 -2.71
N ASN A 169 -15.13 -13.35 -2.21
CA ASN A 169 -14.74 -13.20 -0.82
C ASN A 169 -14.22 -11.77 -0.60
N ASN A 170 -13.84 -11.43 0.64
CA ASN A 170 -13.35 -10.10 1.00
C ASN A 170 -11.81 -9.96 0.96
N LEU A 171 -11.10 -10.94 0.39
CA LEU A 171 -9.63 -10.95 0.31
C LEU A 171 -9.14 -10.06 -0.84
N ASP A 172 -7.85 -9.71 -0.82
CA ASP A 172 -7.20 -8.91 -1.85
C ASP A 172 -6.93 -9.73 -3.13
N ALA A 173 -6.43 -9.08 -4.17
CA ALA A 173 -5.88 -9.78 -5.33
C ALA A 173 -4.72 -10.71 -4.90
N PRO A 174 -4.63 -11.94 -5.42
CA PRO A 174 -5.34 -12.51 -6.57
C PRO A 174 -6.55 -13.40 -6.22
N TYR A 175 -7.08 -13.34 -4.99
CA TYR A 175 -8.04 -14.34 -4.49
C TYR A 175 -9.47 -14.17 -5.01
N THR A 176 -9.79 -13.02 -5.60
CA THR A 176 -11.13 -12.70 -6.06
C THR A 176 -11.11 -11.65 -7.16
N ASN A 177 -12.15 -11.65 -8.00
CA ASN A 177 -12.33 -10.57 -8.96
C ASN A 177 -12.68 -9.30 -8.18
N ILE A 178 -12.10 -8.18 -8.59
CA ILE A 178 -12.35 -6.89 -7.95
C ILE A 178 -12.63 -5.87 -9.03
N ASP A 179 -13.85 -5.33 -8.98
CA ASP A 179 -14.26 -4.17 -9.76
C ASP A 179 -14.34 -2.96 -8.86
N GLN A 180 -14.30 -1.77 -9.45
CA GLN A 180 -14.60 -0.54 -8.75
C GLN A 180 -16.06 -0.14 -9.00
N VAL A 181 -16.76 0.22 -7.94
CA VAL A 181 -18.16 0.64 -7.98
C VAL A 181 -18.33 1.99 -7.31
N TYR A 182 -19.43 2.68 -7.59
CA TYR A 182 -19.74 3.94 -6.95
C TYR A 182 -21.23 4.15 -6.70
N LYS A 183 -21.52 5.05 -5.77
CA LYS A 183 -22.83 5.64 -5.52
C LYS A 183 -22.69 7.15 -5.38
N LEU A 184 -23.71 7.89 -5.82
CA LEU A 184 -23.78 9.33 -5.68
C LEU A 184 -24.80 9.70 -4.61
N LYS A 185 -24.42 10.59 -3.70
CA LYS A 185 -25.32 11.24 -2.76
C LYS A 185 -25.58 12.66 -3.21
N ASN A 186 -26.85 12.97 -3.44
CA ASN A 186 -27.25 14.32 -3.83
C ASN A 186 -27.38 15.27 -2.62
N ASN A 187 -27.61 16.55 -2.90
CA ASN A 187 -27.74 17.59 -1.88
C ASN A 187 -28.93 17.39 -0.92
N ASN A 188 -29.94 16.61 -1.33
CA ASN A 188 -31.09 16.27 -0.50
C ASN A 188 -30.85 15.03 0.36
N GLY A 189 -29.63 14.46 0.34
CA GLY A 189 -29.25 13.28 1.10
C GLY A 189 -29.61 11.95 0.45
N LYS A 190 -30.28 11.94 -0.71
CA LYS A 190 -30.61 10.70 -1.42
C LYS A 190 -29.35 10.08 -2.03
N ILE A 191 -29.15 8.81 -1.77
CA ILE A 191 -28.08 7.98 -2.33
C ILE A 191 -28.61 7.23 -3.55
N SER A 192 -27.82 7.17 -4.63
CA SER A 192 -28.17 6.46 -5.86
C SER A 192 -28.07 4.95 -5.71
N ASP A 193 -28.63 4.24 -6.70
CA ASP A 193 -28.34 2.83 -6.91
C ASP A 193 -26.84 2.60 -7.22
N LEU A 194 -26.39 1.37 -7.01
CA LEU A 194 -25.02 0.94 -7.26
C LEU A 194 -24.71 1.00 -8.75
N LYS A 195 -23.58 1.62 -9.11
CA LYS A 195 -23.08 1.68 -10.48
C LYS A 195 -21.67 1.12 -10.57
N THR A 196 -21.36 0.43 -11.66
CA THR A 196 -19.97 0.07 -11.98
C THR A 196 -19.21 1.33 -12.38
N PHE A 197 -18.11 1.61 -11.69
CA PHE A 197 -17.21 2.69 -12.04
C PHE A 197 -16.25 2.23 -13.12
N ILE A 198 -15.48 1.17 -12.83
CA ILE A 198 -14.53 0.60 -13.77
C ILE A 198 -14.37 -0.90 -13.48
N LYS A 199 -14.31 -1.70 -14.54
CA LYS A 199 -14.01 -3.13 -14.52
C LYS A 199 -13.08 -3.52 -15.68
N ILE A 200 -12.46 -4.69 -15.60
CA ILE A 200 -11.55 -5.20 -16.64
C ILE A 200 -12.33 -5.93 -17.73
N ASN A 201 -11.87 -5.82 -18.98
CA ASN A 201 -12.26 -6.75 -20.04
C ASN A 201 -11.25 -7.90 -20.14
N SER A 202 -11.69 -9.11 -19.81
CA SER A 202 -10.94 -10.35 -20.03
C SER A 202 -11.71 -11.26 -21.00
N TYR A 203 -10.98 -12.12 -21.71
CA TYR A 203 -11.55 -13.16 -22.57
C TYR A 203 -11.58 -14.54 -21.88
N SER A 204 -11.16 -14.61 -20.60
CA SER A 204 -11.23 -15.80 -19.74
C SER A 204 -11.50 -15.36 -18.31
N ASP A 205 -12.39 -16.11 -17.65
CA ASP A 205 -12.78 -15.93 -16.25
C ASP A 205 -12.04 -16.90 -15.30
N ASP A 206 -11.08 -17.69 -15.80
CA ASP A 206 -10.50 -18.82 -15.06
C ASP A 206 -9.62 -18.38 -13.88
N LYS A 207 -9.07 -17.17 -13.95
CA LYS A 207 -8.24 -16.57 -12.90
C LYS A 207 -8.72 -15.16 -12.57
N PRO A 208 -8.80 -14.80 -11.28
CA PRO A 208 -9.29 -13.48 -10.93
C PRO A 208 -8.41 -12.36 -11.46
N GLN A 209 -9.02 -11.37 -12.11
CA GLN A 209 -8.44 -10.08 -12.44
C GLN A 209 -8.94 -9.03 -11.46
N SER A 210 -8.14 -8.00 -11.17
CA SER A 210 -8.52 -7.02 -10.16
C SER A 210 -8.16 -5.60 -10.53
N ILE A 211 -9.10 -4.70 -10.26
CA ILE A 211 -8.87 -3.28 -10.10
C ILE A 211 -9.12 -2.97 -8.64
N ILE A 212 -8.09 -2.63 -7.90
CA ILE A 212 -8.13 -2.55 -6.43
C ILE A 212 -7.53 -1.23 -5.95
N ASP A 213 -7.91 -0.85 -4.73
CA ASP A 213 -7.28 0.23 -3.96
C ASP A 213 -7.30 1.58 -4.67
N LEU A 214 -8.49 2.00 -5.11
CA LEU A 214 -8.64 3.25 -5.85
C LEU A 214 -8.48 4.49 -4.94
N SER A 215 -7.87 5.55 -5.50
CA SER A 215 -7.82 6.88 -4.88
C SER A 215 -8.37 7.98 -5.80
N LEU A 216 -9.15 8.91 -5.23
CA LEU A 216 -9.89 9.98 -5.95
C LEU A 216 -9.47 11.37 -5.48
N THR A 217 -9.34 12.32 -6.41
CA THR A 217 -9.37 13.75 -6.06
C THR A 217 -10.81 14.21 -5.80
N ASN A 218 -10.97 15.31 -5.07
CA ASN A 218 -12.19 16.11 -5.17
C ASN A 218 -12.35 16.66 -6.61
N GLU A 219 -13.52 17.21 -6.94
CA GLU A 219 -13.75 17.77 -8.28
C GLU A 219 -12.77 18.92 -8.60
N VAL A 220 -12.11 18.78 -9.74
CA VAL A 220 -11.14 19.70 -10.33
C VAL A 220 -11.63 20.04 -11.73
N ASP A 221 -12.13 21.28 -11.90
CA ASP A 221 -12.42 21.83 -13.22
C ASP A 221 -13.36 20.95 -14.07
N GLY A 222 -14.36 20.33 -13.42
CA GLY A 222 -15.35 19.43 -14.05
C GLY A 222 -14.92 17.96 -14.09
N TYR A 223 -13.75 17.62 -13.55
CA TYR A 223 -13.20 16.27 -13.55
C TYR A 223 -12.88 15.76 -12.14
N ILE A 224 -12.96 14.45 -11.95
CA ILE A 224 -12.25 13.75 -10.88
C ILE A 224 -11.07 13.03 -11.51
N TYR A 225 -9.88 13.17 -10.92
CA TYR A 225 -8.72 12.40 -11.31
C TYR A 225 -8.56 11.22 -10.35
N PHE A 226 -8.16 10.06 -10.88
CA PHE A 226 -8.08 8.87 -10.06
C PHE A 226 -6.98 7.91 -10.49
N MET A 227 -6.51 7.14 -9.51
CA MET A 227 -5.48 6.14 -9.66
C MET A 227 -5.95 4.83 -9.03
N ALA A 228 -5.63 3.69 -9.65
CA ALA A 228 -5.95 2.37 -9.12
C ALA A 228 -4.90 1.34 -9.56
N ASP A 229 -4.78 0.27 -8.77
CA ASP A 229 -3.93 -0.87 -9.10
C ASP A 229 -4.66 -1.84 -10.02
N PHE A 230 -4.05 -2.16 -11.15
CA PHE A 230 -4.54 -3.20 -12.05
C PHE A 230 -3.67 -4.44 -11.92
N PHE A 231 -4.30 -5.56 -11.61
CA PHE A 231 -3.70 -6.87 -11.59
C PHE A 231 -4.28 -7.73 -12.72
N PRO A 232 -3.43 -8.22 -13.65
CA PRO A 232 -3.82 -9.27 -14.58
C PRO A 232 -4.25 -10.55 -13.83
N GLY A 233 -4.90 -11.47 -14.55
CA GLY A 233 -5.37 -12.74 -13.99
C GLY A 233 -4.32 -13.49 -13.16
N GLY A 234 -4.62 -13.73 -11.89
CA GLY A 234 -3.70 -14.43 -10.97
C GLY A 234 -2.53 -13.57 -10.46
N ALA A 235 -2.46 -12.29 -10.80
CA ALA A 235 -1.51 -11.36 -10.20
C ALA A 235 -2.12 -10.70 -8.95
N GLY A 236 -1.27 -10.35 -7.99
CA GLY A 236 -1.69 -9.77 -6.72
C GLY A 236 -0.54 -9.75 -5.71
N ILE A 237 -0.77 -9.09 -4.58
CA ILE A 237 0.26 -8.96 -3.53
C ILE A 237 0.67 -10.31 -2.91
N PHE A 238 -0.21 -11.31 -2.99
CA PHE A 238 0.01 -12.67 -2.45
C PHE A 238 0.20 -13.75 -3.54
N SER A 239 0.60 -13.37 -4.77
CA SER A 239 0.71 -14.33 -5.89
C SER A 239 1.68 -15.49 -5.63
N LYS A 240 2.80 -15.28 -4.92
CA LYS A 240 3.74 -16.38 -4.58
C LYS A 240 3.11 -17.47 -3.74
N THR A 241 2.25 -17.10 -2.79
CA THR A 241 1.57 -18.05 -1.88
C THR A 241 0.67 -19.02 -2.63
N LEU A 242 0.22 -18.65 -3.84
CA LEU A 242 -0.61 -19.50 -4.70
C LEU A 242 0.18 -20.19 -5.82
N ASN A 243 1.52 -20.17 -5.76
CA ASN A 243 2.41 -20.66 -6.82
C ASN A 243 2.09 -20.05 -8.20
N TYR A 244 1.61 -18.80 -8.22
CA TYR A 244 1.50 -18.05 -9.46
C TYR A 244 2.89 -17.58 -9.88
N PHE A 245 3.16 -17.56 -11.20
CA PHE A 245 4.45 -17.12 -11.72
C PHE A 245 4.75 -15.71 -11.19
N VAL A 246 5.71 -15.61 -10.28
CA VAL A 246 6.30 -14.34 -9.83
C VAL A 246 7.75 -14.43 -10.24
N THR A 247 8.04 -13.92 -11.42
CA THR A 247 9.41 -13.95 -11.91
C THR A 247 10.23 -12.92 -11.12
N SER A 248 11.53 -13.16 -10.95
CA SER A 248 12.49 -12.18 -10.39
C SER A 248 12.53 -10.85 -11.17
N GLU A 249 11.77 -10.76 -12.25
CA GLU A 249 11.71 -9.74 -13.29
C GLU A 249 10.71 -8.63 -12.95
N ASN A 250 9.88 -8.85 -11.92
CA ASN A 250 8.90 -7.90 -11.40
C ASN A 250 9.52 -6.63 -10.77
N GLN A 251 10.85 -6.58 -10.60
CA GLN A 251 11.56 -5.38 -10.13
C GLN A 251 11.44 -4.19 -11.09
N ASN A 252 10.98 -4.44 -12.32
CA ASN A 252 10.71 -3.43 -13.33
C ASN A 252 9.26 -2.92 -13.33
N PHE A 253 8.40 -3.42 -12.43
CA PHE A 253 6.98 -3.05 -12.35
C PHE A 253 6.24 -3.14 -13.70
N GLY A 254 6.59 -4.12 -14.53
CA GLY A 254 5.97 -4.32 -15.85
C GLY A 254 6.61 -3.54 -17.00
N PHE A 255 7.61 -2.69 -16.75
CA PHE A 255 8.19 -1.80 -17.77
C PHE A 255 9.72 -1.78 -17.79
N TYR A 256 10.28 -1.81 -18.99
CA TYR A 256 11.69 -1.47 -19.23
C TYR A 256 11.77 -0.10 -19.88
N LYS A 257 12.20 0.92 -19.13
CA LYS A 257 12.10 2.34 -19.52
C LYS A 257 10.64 2.65 -19.92
N GLU A 258 10.45 3.18 -21.12
CA GLU A 258 9.14 3.48 -21.73
C GLU A 258 8.43 2.25 -22.34
N TYR A 259 9.06 1.08 -22.38
CA TYR A 259 8.50 -0.11 -23.01
C TYR A 259 7.73 -0.95 -22.00
N LEU A 260 6.44 -1.16 -22.26
CA LEU A 260 5.64 -2.15 -21.55
C LEU A 260 6.12 -3.55 -21.94
N ILE A 261 6.34 -4.42 -20.96
CA ILE A 261 6.84 -5.77 -21.20
C ILE A 261 5.66 -6.75 -21.28
N VAL A 262 5.68 -7.59 -22.32
CA VAL A 262 4.70 -8.66 -22.57
C VAL A 262 5.47 -9.97 -22.74
N GLU A 263 4.97 -11.05 -22.14
CA GLU A 263 5.49 -12.40 -22.38
C GLU A 263 4.91 -12.97 -23.69
N ASP A 264 5.77 -13.58 -24.51
CA ASP A 264 5.42 -14.42 -25.65
C ASP A 264 5.66 -15.88 -25.27
N LEU A 265 4.56 -16.57 -24.93
CA LEU A 265 4.58 -17.93 -24.38
C LEU A 265 4.96 -18.98 -25.43
N GLU A 266 4.67 -18.71 -26.70
CA GLU A 266 5.00 -19.61 -27.79
C GLU A 266 6.51 -19.64 -28.04
N ASN A 267 7.14 -18.46 -28.02
CA ASN A 267 8.56 -18.30 -28.30
C ASN A 267 9.46 -18.30 -27.05
N GLU A 268 8.88 -18.43 -25.86
CA GLU A 268 9.59 -18.34 -24.57
C GLU A 268 10.48 -17.09 -24.50
N ASN A 269 9.91 -15.94 -24.89
CA ASN A 269 10.61 -14.67 -25.00
C ASN A 269 9.71 -13.50 -24.59
N TYR A 270 10.22 -12.28 -24.70
CA TYR A 270 9.52 -11.07 -24.33
C TYR A 270 9.36 -10.12 -25.52
N ILE A 271 8.29 -9.36 -25.46
CA ILE A 271 7.93 -8.31 -26.39
C ILE A 271 7.94 -6.98 -25.64
N PHE A 272 8.63 -6.02 -26.22
CA PHE A 272 8.71 -4.65 -25.73
C PHE A 272 7.72 -3.80 -26.50
N MET A 273 6.68 -3.36 -25.83
CA MET A 273 5.59 -2.58 -26.39
C MET A 273 5.87 -1.10 -26.17
N LYS A 274 6.11 -0.35 -27.24
CA LYS A 274 6.31 1.11 -27.20
C LYS A 274 5.04 1.83 -27.63
N MET A 275 4.59 2.81 -26.85
CA MET A 275 3.48 3.66 -27.23
C MET A 275 3.85 4.47 -28.49
N VAL A 276 3.00 4.41 -29.52
CA VAL A 276 3.18 5.13 -30.79
C VAL A 276 2.08 6.13 -31.09
N SER A 277 0.95 6.05 -30.38
CA SER A 277 -0.16 7.00 -30.51
C SER A 277 -1.01 7.00 -29.25
N SER A 278 -1.45 8.18 -28.84
CA SER A 278 -2.50 8.40 -27.84
C SER A 278 -3.52 9.39 -28.41
N GLN A 279 -4.73 8.92 -28.73
CA GLN A 279 -5.80 9.76 -29.28
C GLN A 279 -7.14 9.41 -28.64
N LYS A 280 -7.82 10.42 -28.05
CA LYS A 280 -9.18 10.27 -27.48
C LYS A 280 -9.33 9.03 -26.57
N GLY A 281 -8.43 8.87 -25.60
CA GLY A 281 -8.45 7.71 -24.69
C GLY A 281 -8.06 6.35 -25.31
N HIS A 282 -7.60 6.32 -26.57
CA HIS A 282 -7.05 5.12 -27.23
C HIS A 282 -5.53 5.21 -27.28
N PHE A 283 -4.86 4.20 -26.73
CA PHE A 283 -3.41 4.16 -26.62
C PHE A 283 -2.88 2.95 -27.37
N THR A 284 -2.24 3.21 -28.51
CA THR A 284 -1.69 2.18 -29.38
C THR A 284 -0.21 1.99 -29.07
N TYR A 285 0.15 0.75 -28.78
CA TYR A 285 1.50 0.29 -28.59
C TYR A 285 1.93 -0.59 -29.76
N GLN A 286 3.17 -0.40 -30.20
CA GLN A 286 3.84 -1.18 -31.23
C GLN A 286 4.81 -2.16 -30.56
N GLY A 287 4.73 -3.44 -30.93
CA GLY A 287 5.62 -4.48 -30.44
C GLY A 287 7.00 -4.48 -31.09
N PHE A 288 8.00 -4.79 -30.27
CA PHE A 288 9.39 -5.03 -30.66
C PHE A 288 9.91 -6.30 -29.96
N THR A 289 10.78 -7.05 -30.63
CA THR A 289 11.51 -8.18 -30.03
C THR A 289 13.02 -7.99 -30.18
N ASP A 290 13.82 -8.62 -29.34
CA ASP A 290 15.28 -8.52 -29.44
C ASP A 290 15.85 -9.45 -30.53
N LYS A 291 16.74 -8.93 -31.37
CA LYS A 291 17.39 -9.70 -32.45
C LYS A 291 18.15 -10.92 -31.96
N ASN A 292 18.67 -10.87 -30.73
CA ASN A 292 19.53 -11.93 -30.18
C ASN A 292 18.73 -13.12 -29.62
N LYS A 293 17.39 -13.07 -29.62
CA LYS A 293 16.45 -14.15 -29.25
C LYS A 293 16.92 -15.01 -28.07
N LYS A 294 16.96 -14.41 -26.88
CA LYS A 294 16.75 -14.98 -25.53
C LYS A 294 17.28 -13.97 -24.52
N ILE A 295 16.40 -13.08 -24.07
CA ILE A 295 16.77 -12.04 -23.11
C ILE A 295 16.77 -12.64 -21.71
N ASN A 296 17.89 -12.51 -21.00
CA ASN A 296 17.93 -12.83 -19.58
C ASN A 296 17.56 -11.58 -18.78
N PHE A 297 16.40 -11.58 -18.14
CA PHE A 297 15.91 -10.44 -17.36
C PHE A 297 16.80 -10.05 -16.19
N GLN A 298 17.58 -10.98 -15.64
CA GLN A 298 18.52 -10.66 -14.54
C GLN A 298 19.62 -9.67 -14.99
N ASN A 299 19.88 -9.57 -16.30
CA ASN A 299 20.89 -8.69 -16.88
C ASN A 299 20.29 -7.55 -17.73
N LEU A 300 18.97 -7.38 -17.77
CA LEU A 300 18.31 -6.42 -18.68
C LEU A 300 18.71 -4.96 -18.39
N ASN A 301 19.13 -4.66 -17.16
CA ASN A 301 19.66 -3.35 -16.77
C ASN A 301 21.09 -3.11 -17.26
N SER A 302 21.87 -4.15 -17.58
CA SER A 302 23.24 -4.06 -18.09
C SER A 302 23.36 -4.36 -19.59
N GLU A 303 22.37 -5.03 -20.19
CA GLU A 303 22.34 -5.38 -21.60
C GLU A 303 21.70 -4.28 -22.47
N LYS A 304 22.35 -3.96 -23.58
CA LYS A 304 21.79 -3.05 -24.60
C LYS A 304 20.89 -3.85 -25.54
N LEU A 305 19.57 -3.69 -25.40
CA LEU A 305 18.58 -4.36 -26.26
C LEU A 305 18.76 -3.94 -27.73
N ASN A 306 18.72 -4.91 -28.66
CA ASN A 306 18.76 -4.67 -30.11
C ASN A 306 17.38 -4.95 -30.71
N LEU A 307 16.47 -4.01 -30.48
CA LEU A 307 15.05 -4.19 -30.77
C LEU A 307 14.73 -4.11 -32.28
N ILE A 308 13.96 -5.08 -32.77
CA ILE A 308 13.32 -5.08 -34.08
C ILE A 308 11.81 -5.00 -33.95
N LYS A 309 11.21 -4.16 -34.79
CA LYS A 309 9.77 -4.00 -34.90
C LYS A 309 9.13 -5.30 -35.40
N ILE A 310 8.01 -5.70 -34.81
CA ILE A 310 7.21 -6.85 -35.24
C ILE A 310 5.78 -6.43 -35.58
N ASN A 311 5.04 -7.21 -36.37
CA ASN A 311 3.63 -6.94 -36.65
C ASN A 311 2.74 -7.39 -35.48
N LEU A 312 2.87 -6.70 -34.35
CA LEU A 312 2.03 -6.88 -33.17
C LEU A 312 1.76 -5.53 -32.54
N PHE A 313 0.52 -5.32 -32.14
CA PHE A 313 0.04 -4.11 -31.51
C PHE A 313 -0.74 -4.45 -30.26
N LEU A 314 -0.77 -3.52 -29.31
CA LEU A 314 -1.60 -3.59 -28.12
C LEU A 314 -2.33 -2.25 -27.99
N ILE A 315 -3.66 -2.29 -27.87
CA ILE A 315 -4.47 -1.08 -27.77
C ILE A 315 -5.20 -1.08 -26.44
N PHE A 316 -4.91 -0.07 -25.62
CA PHE A 316 -5.68 0.23 -24.42
C PHE A 316 -6.74 1.29 -24.71
N GLN A 317 -7.95 1.05 -24.22
CA GLN A 317 -9.06 1.99 -24.36
C GLN A 317 -10.09 1.77 -23.25
N PHE A 318 -10.83 2.83 -22.91
CA PHE A 318 -11.96 2.73 -22.00
C PHE A 318 -13.29 2.73 -22.75
N ASP A 319 -14.09 1.69 -22.56
CA ASP A 319 -15.45 1.59 -23.06
C ASP A 319 -16.42 2.17 -22.01
N ASN A 320 -16.90 3.38 -22.29
CA ASN A 320 -17.81 4.11 -21.41
C ASN A 320 -19.23 3.53 -21.35
N ILE A 321 -19.65 2.73 -22.33
CA ILE A 321 -20.97 2.12 -22.34
C ILE A 321 -20.97 0.92 -21.39
N GLU A 322 -19.91 0.13 -21.41
CA GLU A 322 -19.79 -1.08 -20.57
C GLU A 322 -19.03 -0.85 -19.26
N SER A 323 -18.51 0.36 -19.03
CA SER A 323 -17.55 0.71 -17.96
C SER A 323 -16.32 -0.20 -17.93
N LYS A 324 -15.83 -0.62 -19.10
CA LYS A 324 -14.74 -1.60 -19.23
C LYS A 324 -13.44 -0.95 -19.67
N PHE A 325 -12.35 -1.22 -18.95
CA PHE A 325 -11.02 -0.98 -19.45
C PHE A 325 -10.54 -2.18 -20.28
N LYS A 326 -10.27 -1.93 -21.56
CA LYS A 326 -9.88 -2.92 -22.56
C LYS A 326 -8.39 -2.75 -22.87
N GLY A 327 -7.70 -3.88 -23.04
CA GLY A 327 -6.29 -3.94 -23.44
C GLY A 327 -6.12 -5.16 -24.35
N ASN A 328 -6.33 -4.99 -25.65
CA ASN A 328 -6.38 -6.12 -26.58
C ASN A 328 -5.17 -6.12 -27.53
N PHE A 329 -4.74 -7.32 -27.94
CA PHE A 329 -3.69 -7.47 -28.93
C PHE A 329 -4.25 -7.54 -30.35
N TYR A 330 -3.51 -6.92 -31.29
CA TYR A 330 -3.88 -6.84 -32.69
C TYR A 330 -2.68 -7.11 -33.59
N ILE A 331 -2.94 -7.53 -34.82
CA ILE A 331 -2.00 -7.47 -35.94
C ILE A 331 -2.56 -6.55 -37.01
N LYS A 332 -1.72 -6.15 -37.97
CA LYS A 332 -2.18 -5.47 -39.18
C LYS A 332 -2.16 -6.39 -40.39
N ASN A 333 -3.23 -6.36 -41.18
CA ASN A 333 -3.28 -7.05 -42.48
C ASN A 333 -2.52 -6.25 -43.57
N ASP A 334 -2.46 -6.79 -44.78
CA ASP A 334 -1.81 -6.15 -45.93
C ASP A 334 -2.45 -4.80 -46.30
N SER A 335 -3.73 -4.61 -45.98
CA SER A 335 -4.47 -3.35 -46.11
C SER A 335 -4.23 -2.37 -44.95
N ASN A 336 -3.33 -2.68 -44.00
CA ASN A 336 -2.99 -1.88 -42.83
C ASN A 336 -4.14 -1.70 -41.80
N GLU A 337 -5.16 -2.56 -41.86
CA GLU A 337 -6.28 -2.61 -40.92
C GLU A 337 -5.93 -3.49 -39.71
N PHE A 338 -6.45 -3.12 -38.53
CA PHE A 338 -6.26 -3.90 -37.31
C PHE A 338 -7.18 -5.13 -37.29
N ILE A 339 -6.58 -6.30 -37.04
CA ILE A 339 -7.29 -7.55 -36.76
C ILE A 339 -7.12 -7.85 -35.27
N ASP A 340 -8.24 -7.91 -34.53
CA ASP A 340 -8.23 -8.31 -33.11
C ASP A 340 -7.87 -9.79 -33.00
N LEU A 341 -6.88 -10.10 -32.16
CA LEU A 341 -6.46 -11.47 -31.89
C LEU A 341 -7.37 -12.17 -30.86
N ASN A 342 -8.34 -11.46 -30.28
CA ASN A 342 -9.15 -11.91 -29.14
C ASN A 342 -8.30 -12.35 -27.94
N ILE A 343 -7.17 -11.66 -27.74
CA ILE A 343 -6.27 -11.86 -26.60
C ILE A 343 -6.27 -10.57 -25.78
N SER A 344 -6.52 -10.68 -24.48
CA SER A 344 -6.49 -9.55 -23.55
C SER A 344 -5.18 -9.57 -22.77
N PHE A 345 -4.56 -8.40 -22.68
CA PHE A 345 -3.41 -8.14 -21.82
C PHE A 345 -3.69 -8.54 -20.37
N PHE A 346 -4.92 -8.37 -19.91
CA PHE A 346 -5.31 -8.64 -18.52
C PHE A 346 -5.62 -10.11 -18.22
N SER A 347 -5.62 -11.02 -19.21
CA SER A 347 -5.94 -12.44 -18.98
C SER A 347 -5.00 -13.13 -17.99
N GLY A 348 -3.76 -12.67 -17.85
CA GLY A 348 -2.91 -12.99 -16.69
C GLY A 348 -1.95 -14.18 -16.81
N ALA A 349 -1.29 -14.48 -15.67
CA ALA A 349 0.04 -15.08 -15.57
C ALA A 349 0.12 -16.62 -15.48
N ASN A 350 -0.99 -17.35 -15.65
CA ASN A 350 -0.96 -18.80 -15.42
C ASN A 350 -1.91 -19.61 -16.29
N PHE A 351 -1.66 -19.58 -17.60
CA PHE A 351 -2.14 -20.61 -18.51
C PHE A 351 -1.02 -21.62 -18.68
N SER A 352 -1.33 -22.90 -18.48
CA SER A 352 -0.39 -23.96 -18.85
C SER A 352 -0.13 -23.86 -20.36
N LYS A 353 1.07 -24.24 -20.83
CA LYS A 353 1.45 -24.23 -22.26
C LYS A 353 0.47 -25.02 -23.15
N ASN A 354 -0.41 -25.82 -22.55
CA ASN A 354 -1.41 -26.67 -23.20
C ASN A 354 -2.81 -26.02 -23.33
N ASP A 355 -3.05 -24.83 -22.75
CA ASP A 355 -4.26 -24.06 -23.06
C ASP A 355 -4.08 -23.35 -24.39
N SER A 356 -4.59 -23.99 -25.45
CA SER A 356 -4.41 -23.68 -26.88
C SER A 356 -4.83 -22.27 -27.37
N GLY A 357 -5.09 -21.29 -26.50
CA GLY A 357 -5.66 -19.99 -26.87
C GLY A 357 -4.86 -18.72 -26.52
N LEU A 358 -3.83 -18.79 -25.66
CA LEU A 358 -3.16 -17.57 -25.17
C LEU A 358 -1.67 -17.55 -25.49
N ARG A 359 -1.29 -16.68 -26.42
CA ARG A 359 0.12 -16.46 -26.83
C ARG A 359 0.81 -15.33 -26.07
N TYR A 360 0.10 -14.21 -25.88
CA TYR A 360 0.67 -12.99 -25.29
C TYR A 360 0.01 -12.67 -23.97
N ARG A 361 0.79 -12.28 -22.95
CA ARG A 361 0.24 -11.86 -21.65
C ARG A 361 1.09 -10.82 -20.93
N ALA A 362 0.45 -10.10 -20.01
CA ALA A 362 1.12 -9.22 -19.07
C ALA A 362 2.01 -9.98 -18.08
N LEU A 363 3.08 -9.34 -17.61
CA LEU A 363 3.82 -9.82 -16.44
C LEU A 363 2.92 -9.83 -15.20
N SER A 364 3.21 -10.75 -14.28
CA SER A 364 2.50 -10.93 -13.00
C SER A 364 2.89 -9.87 -11.96
N THR A 365 2.53 -8.63 -12.24
CA THR A 365 2.81 -7.45 -11.41
C THR A 365 1.61 -6.50 -11.43
N ASN A 366 1.66 -5.41 -10.68
CA ASN A 366 0.61 -4.40 -10.69
C ASN A 366 0.91 -3.30 -11.73
N TYR A 367 -0.13 -2.81 -12.39
CA TYR A 367 -0.07 -1.70 -13.32
C TYR A 367 -0.83 -0.52 -12.73
N LEU A 368 -0.08 0.43 -12.18
CA LEU A 368 -0.60 1.62 -11.53
C LEU A 368 -1.13 2.55 -12.63
N SER A 369 -2.45 2.70 -12.69
CA SER A 369 -3.13 3.29 -13.84
C SER A 369 -3.81 4.59 -13.45
N PHE A 370 -3.69 5.61 -14.28
CA PHE A 370 -4.25 6.94 -14.06
C PHE A 370 -5.35 7.28 -15.08
N PHE A 371 -6.42 7.86 -14.57
CA PHE A 371 -7.63 8.19 -15.33
C PHE A 371 -8.17 9.55 -14.91
N LYS A 372 -9.04 10.10 -15.74
CA LYS A 372 -9.93 11.20 -15.38
C LYS A 372 -11.38 10.86 -15.69
N PHE A 373 -12.29 11.30 -14.85
CA PHE A 373 -13.73 11.12 -14.95
C PHE A 373 -14.41 12.49 -15.11
N ASN A 374 -15.11 12.70 -16.22
CA ASN A 374 -15.90 13.89 -16.47
C ASN A 374 -17.26 13.78 -15.77
N ILE A 375 -17.53 14.70 -14.84
CA ILE A 375 -18.77 14.69 -14.04
C ILE A 375 -20.02 14.93 -14.90
N GLN A 376 -19.93 15.82 -15.88
CA GLN A 376 -21.09 16.22 -16.70
C GLN A 376 -21.49 15.13 -17.68
N THR A 377 -20.51 14.52 -18.35
CA THR A 377 -20.78 13.48 -19.36
C THR A 377 -20.78 12.07 -18.79
N SER A 378 -20.36 11.90 -17.53
CA SER A 378 -20.11 10.59 -16.92
C SER A 378 -19.14 9.71 -17.72
N GLN A 379 -18.19 10.33 -18.42
CA GLN A 379 -17.18 9.63 -19.22
C GLN A 379 -15.84 9.53 -18.47
N ILE A 380 -15.26 8.34 -18.48
CA ILE A 380 -13.90 8.04 -18.03
C ILE A 380 -12.97 8.01 -19.23
N GLU A 381 -11.78 8.59 -19.05
CA GLU A 381 -10.67 8.53 -19.99
C GLU A 381 -9.44 7.96 -19.27
N PHE A 382 -8.86 6.90 -19.83
CA PHE A 382 -7.53 6.43 -19.45
C PHE A 382 -6.48 7.42 -19.94
N ILE A 383 -5.46 7.70 -19.12
CA ILE A 383 -4.43 8.69 -19.46
C ILE A 383 -3.07 8.03 -19.61
N CYS A 384 -2.64 7.23 -18.62
CA CYS A 384 -1.36 6.53 -18.68
C CYS A 384 -1.23 5.47 -17.59
N PHE A 385 -0.27 4.56 -17.77
CA PHE A 385 0.35 3.86 -16.65
C PHE A 385 1.43 4.73 -16.02
N ILE A 386 1.55 4.67 -14.70
CA ILE A 386 2.51 5.46 -13.91
C ILE A 386 3.86 4.75 -13.79
N ASN A 387 3.86 3.42 -13.84
CA ASN A 387 5.04 2.56 -13.66
C ASN A 387 6.31 3.03 -14.40
N PRO A 388 6.26 3.53 -15.67
CA PRO A 388 7.46 4.03 -16.37
C PRO A 388 8.19 5.16 -15.63
N TRP A 389 7.46 5.98 -14.86
CA TRP A 389 8.01 7.13 -14.12
C TRP A 389 8.70 6.73 -12.80
N LEU A 390 8.70 5.44 -12.46
CA LEU A 390 9.24 4.89 -11.21
C LEU A 390 10.63 4.24 -11.41
N GLU A 391 11.33 4.56 -12.50
CA GLU A 391 12.61 3.94 -12.86
C GLU A 391 13.68 4.05 -11.75
N ASN A 392 13.71 5.18 -11.03
CA ASN A 392 14.66 5.42 -9.94
C ASN A 392 14.51 4.44 -8.75
N TYR A 393 13.41 3.69 -8.68
CA TYR A 393 13.09 2.80 -7.56
C TYR A 393 13.27 1.32 -7.88
N LYS A 394 13.69 0.95 -9.10
CA LYS A 394 13.78 -0.47 -9.53
C LYS A 394 14.80 -1.30 -8.75
N ASN A 395 15.83 -0.65 -8.18
CA ASN A 395 16.92 -1.33 -7.47
C ASN A 395 16.70 -1.49 -5.96
N ILE A 396 15.55 -1.07 -5.43
CA ILE A 396 15.26 -1.19 -3.98
C ILE A 396 14.86 -2.61 -3.58
N GLY A 397 14.73 -3.53 -4.55
CA GLY A 397 14.32 -4.91 -4.33
C GLY A 397 12.82 -5.10 -4.21
N ALA A 398 12.00 -4.12 -4.63
CA ALA A 398 10.55 -4.24 -4.67
C ALA A 398 10.09 -5.07 -5.88
N ASN A 399 8.99 -5.80 -5.75
CA ASN A 399 8.32 -6.49 -6.86
C ASN A 399 6.97 -5.86 -7.24
N LEU A 400 6.45 -4.97 -6.40
CA LEU A 400 5.19 -4.26 -6.61
C LEU A 400 5.32 -2.81 -6.11
N VAL A 401 4.55 -1.92 -6.74
CA VAL A 401 4.38 -0.53 -6.33
C VAL A 401 2.90 -0.17 -6.32
N LEU A 402 2.30 -0.22 -5.14
CA LEU A 402 0.86 -0.18 -4.97
C LEU A 402 0.36 1.24 -4.70
N ASN A 403 -0.87 1.53 -5.11
CA ASN A 403 -1.53 2.79 -4.81
C ASN A 403 -1.84 2.88 -3.30
N GLY A 404 -1.66 4.06 -2.71
CA GLY A 404 -2.25 4.36 -1.41
C GLY A 404 -3.73 4.72 -1.62
N PRO A 405 -4.70 3.89 -1.17
CA PRO A 405 -6.10 4.10 -1.50
C PRO A 405 -6.69 5.36 -0.84
N GLY A 406 -7.94 5.65 -1.18
CA GLY A 406 -8.72 6.67 -0.50
C GLY A 406 -8.68 8.02 -1.18
N LYS A 407 -8.19 9.06 -0.50
CA LYS A 407 -8.19 10.43 -1.04
C LYS A 407 -6.86 10.79 -1.72
N ALA A 408 -6.97 11.42 -2.89
CA ALA A 408 -5.89 12.13 -3.59
C ALA A 408 -6.15 13.64 -3.52
N LEU A 409 -5.10 14.44 -3.71
CA LEU A 409 -5.18 15.90 -3.54
C LEU A 409 -4.97 16.64 -4.85
N LYS A 410 -5.70 17.74 -5.03
CA LYS A 410 -5.25 18.89 -5.82
C LYS A 410 -4.83 19.97 -4.84
N LEU A 411 -3.57 20.38 -4.90
CA LEU A 411 -3.06 21.40 -4.00
C LEU A 411 -3.64 22.79 -4.34
N LYS A 412 -4.12 23.49 -3.32
CA LYS A 412 -4.82 24.77 -3.42
C LYS A 412 -4.03 25.93 -2.83
N TYR A 413 -3.18 25.66 -1.84
CA TYR A 413 -2.51 26.69 -1.04
C TYR A 413 -1.01 26.81 -1.35
N GLN A 414 -0.54 26.15 -2.42
CA GLN A 414 0.83 26.30 -2.94
C GLN A 414 0.99 27.56 -3.80
N ASN A 415 2.24 27.99 -3.91
CA ASN A 415 2.68 29.02 -4.85
C ASN A 415 3.51 28.41 -6.00
N GLY A 416 3.66 29.16 -7.09
CA GLY A 416 4.50 28.75 -8.24
C GLY A 416 4.04 27.47 -8.93
N ASN A 417 5.00 26.64 -9.35
CA ASN A 417 4.75 25.44 -10.15
C ASN A 417 3.96 24.34 -9.42
N SER A 418 3.97 24.32 -8.08
CA SER A 418 3.20 23.35 -7.29
C SER A 418 1.74 23.75 -7.11
N LYS A 419 1.34 24.94 -7.57
CA LYS A 419 -0.06 25.38 -7.54
C LYS A 419 -0.89 24.48 -8.46
N ASN A 420 -2.00 23.94 -7.95
CA ASN A 420 -2.85 22.96 -8.66
C ASN A 420 -2.23 21.58 -8.89
N ARG A 421 -1.06 21.29 -8.32
CA ARG A 421 -0.43 19.97 -8.37
C ARG A 421 -1.41 18.87 -7.93
N LEU A 422 -1.50 17.80 -8.71
CA LEU A 422 -2.16 16.57 -8.31
C LEU A 422 -1.17 15.72 -7.50
N ILE A 423 -1.60 15.21 -6.35
CA ILE A 423 -0.80 14.32 -5.50
C ILE A 423 -1.57 13.02 -5.27
N PHE A 424 -0.89 11.93 -5.62
CA PHE A 424 -1.24 10.54 -5.35
C PHE A 424 -0.17 9.91 -4.45
N LYS A 425 -0.47 8.71 -3.98
CA LYS A 425 0.28 8.03 -2.91
C LYS A 425 0.67 6.66 -3.43
N ALA A 426 1.89 6.23 -3.17
CA ALA A 426 2.33 4.90 -3.54
C ALA A 426 3.27 4.30 -2.49
N TYR A 427 3.27 2.98 -2.40
CA TYR A 427 4.21 2.27 -1.54
C TYR A 427 4.74 1.02 -2.23
N PHE A 428 5.96 0.67 -1.87
CA PHE A 428 6.69 -0.41 -2.49
C PHE A 428 6.65 -1.63 -1.58
N THR A 429 6.50 -2.81 -2.18
CA THR A 429 6.55 -4.07 -1.43
C THR A 429 7.44 -5.09 -2.12
N ASN A 430 7.95 -6.01 -1.32
CA ASN A 430 8.47 -7.29 -1.77
C ASN A 430 7.78 -8.39 -0.96
N ASP A 431 6.94 -9.19 -1.62
CA ASP A 431 6.16 -10.26 -1.00
C ASP A 431 5.36 -9.80 0.23
N ALA A 432 4.54 -8.76 0.03
CA ALA A 432 3.76 -8.07 1.07
C ALA A 432 4.58 -7.40 2.19
N SER A 433 5.91 -7.49 2.15
CA SER A 433 6.79 -6.76 3.07
C SER A 433 7.06 -5.35 2.53
N SER A 434 6.81 -4.35 3.35
CA SER A 434 6.96 -2.95 2.96
C SER A 434 8.41 -2.51 2.77
N LEU A 435 8.68 -1.78 1.69
CA LEU A 435 9.97 -1.18 1.36
C LEU A 435 9.95 0.35 1.39
N GLY A 436 8.84 0.95 1.83
CA GLY A 436 8.70 2.39 2.02
C GLY A 436 7.65 2.98 1.08
N ALA A 437 7.33 4.25 1.32
CA ALA A 437 6.27 4.97 0.62
C ALA A 437 6.77 6.30 0.04
N ILE A 438 6.10 6.75 -1.01
CA ILE A 438 6.35 8.01 -1.71
C ILE A 438 5.01 8.66 -2.07
N THR A 439 5.05 9.96 -2.34
CA THR A 439 4.02 10.58 -3.16
C THR A 439 4.43 10.59 -4.63
N ILE A 440 3.45 10.45 -5.52
CA ILE A 440 3.59 10.60 -6.96
C ILE A 440 2.73 11.79 -7.37
N TYR A 441 3.29 12.74 -8.11
CA TYR A 441 2.60 13.99 -8.39
C TYR A 441 2.77 14.46 -9.83
N SER A 442 1.83 15.29 -10.26
CA SER A 442 1.79 15.90 -11.58
C SER A 442 1.42 17.38 -11.49
N ASP A 443 2.17 18.22 -12.18
CA ASP A 443 1.95 19.66 -12.28
C ASP A 443 1.16 20.06 -13.54
N ASP A 444 0.85 19.09 -14.41
CA ASP A 444 0.25 19.30 -15.73
C ASP A 444 -0.96 18.38 -15.97
N TYR A 445 -1.67 18.03 -14.88
CA TYR A 445 -2.90 17.24 -14.89
C TYR A 445 -2.75 15.83 -15.48
N GLY A 446 -1.58 15.23 -15.26
CA GLY A 446 -1.26 13.83 -15.56
C GLY A 446 -0.55 13.59 -16.89
N ASN A 447 -0.11 14.64 -17.58
CA ASN A 447 0.69 14.50 -18.81
C ASN A 447 2.12 14.05 -18.48
N THR A 448 2.71 14.57 -17.41
CA THR A 448 4.00 14.16 -16.86
C THR A 448 3.91 13.92 -15.37
N TRP A 449 4.83 13.09 -14.86
CA TRP A 449 4.83 12.65 -13.47
C TRP A 449 6.21 12.74 -12.84
N GLN A 450 6.21 13.03 -11.55
CA GLN A 450 7.39 13.10 -10.70
C GLN A 450 7.09 12.39 -9.38
N THR A 451 8.13 12.05 -8.64
CA THR A 451 8.03 11.39 -7.33
C THR A 451 8.68 12.22 -6.24
N SER A 452 8.25 12.00 -5.01
CA SER A 452 8.93 12.51 -3.83
C SER A 452 10.11 11.63 -3.44
N GLU A 453 10.93 12.12 -2.52
CA GLU A 453 11.79 11.24 -1.72
C GLU A 453 10.94 10.24 -0.91
N PHE A 454 11.57 9.16 -0.43
CA PHE A 454 10.93 8.21 0.47
C PHE A 454 10.52 8.87 1.78
N ILE A 455 9.28 8.65 2.18
CA ILE A 455 8.80 9.02 3.51
C ILE A 455 9.49 8.09 4.53
N GLY A 456 10.31 8.70 5.39
CA GLY A 456 11.11 7.98 6.39
C GLY A 456 12.21 7.07 5.83
N GLY A 457 12.56 7.22 4.55
CA GLY A 457 13.59 6.41 3.88
C GLY A 457 13.11 5.03 3.42
N PRO A 458 13.95 4.30 2.66
CA PRO A 458 13.66 2.94 2.22
C PRO A 458 13.60 1.99 3.42
N LYS A 459 12.73 0.98 3.35
CA LYS A 459 12.48 0.00 4.43
C LYS A 459 11.94 0.62 5.74
N SER A 460 11.39 1.84 5.69
CA SER A 460 10.68 2.48 6.82
C SER A 460 9.48 1.69 7.33
N ARG A 461 9.07 0.64 6.60
CA ARG A 461 7.86 -0.18 6.81
C ARG A 461 6.55 0.61 6.68
N ILE A 462 6.63 1.82 6.11
CA ILE A 462 5.45 2.61 5.76
C ILE A 462 4.82 2.03 4.50
N THR A 463 3.54 1.69 4.58
CA THR A 463 2.72 1.27 3.44
C THR A 463 1.74 2.36 3.06
N GLU A 464 0.45 2.17 3.34
CA GLU A 464 -0.60 3.10 2.96
C GLU A 464 -0.53 4.34 3.86
N PHE A 465 -0.91 5.47 3.31
CA PHE A 465 -0.96 6.71 4.07
C PHE A 465 -2.03 7.61 3.50
N ASP A 466 -2.37 8.66 4.23
CA ASP A 466 -3.24 9.72 3.72
C ASP A 466 -2.64 11.09 3.98
N VAL A 467 -3.02 12.07 3.17
CA VAL A 467 -2.41 13.40 3.15
C VAL A 467 -3.48 14.48 3.18
N THR A 468 -3.21 15.55 3.93
CA THR A 468 -4.03 16.76 3.92
C THR A 468 -3.16 18.00 3.71
N GLU A 469 -3.70 19.04 3.08
CA GLU A 469 -3.03 20.33 2.87
C GLU A 469 -3.63 21.38 3.82
N LEU A 470 -2.77 22.06 4.56
CA LEU A 470 -3.13 23.18 5.42
C LEU A 470 -3.27 24.47 4.61
N GLN A 471 -3.97 25.47 5.16
CA GLN A 471 -4.15 26.78 4.52
C GLN A 471 -2.86 27.55 4.24
N ASN A 472 -1.77 27.23 4.96
CA ASN A 472 -0.44 27.80 4.73
C ASN A 472 0.40 27.01 3.71
N GLY A 473 -0.17 25.99 3.04
CA GLY A 473 0.50 25.17 2.04
C GLY A 473 1.35 24.03 2.61
N VAL A 474 1.43 23.85 3.93
CA VAL A 474 2.10 22.66 4.48
C VAL A 474 1.23 21.44 4.23
N LEU A 475 1.83 20.34 3.77
CA LEU A 475 1.18 19.03 3.71
C LEU A 475 1.48 18.24 4.96
N VAL A 476 0.49 17.52 5.47
CA VAL A 476 0.64 16.60 6.59
C VAL A 476 0.15 15.21 6.18
N ALA A 477 0.97 14.20 6.43
CA ALA A 477 0.67 12.81 6.17
C ALA A 477 0.47 12.03 7.47
N ILE A 478 -0.54 11.16 7.48
CA ILE A 478 -0.71 10.07 8.45
C ILE A 478 -0.30 8.75 7.84
N LEU A 479 0.56 8.00 8.53
CA LEU A 479 1.31 6.90 7.94
C LEU A 479 0.95 5.57 8.61
N ARG A 480 0.57 4.58 7.80
CA ARG A 480 0.46 3.18 8.24
C ARG A 480 1.85 2.56 8.30
N ARG A 481 2.38 2.32 9.51
CA ARG A 481 3.67 1.65 9.70
C ARG A 481 3.46 0.19 10.11
N MET A 482 3.76 -0.74 9.20
CA MET A 482 3.56 -2.17 9.44
C MET A 482 4.28 -2.64 10.70
N GLY A 483 3.57 -3.35 11.58
CA GLY A 483 4.12 -3.94 12.80
C GLY A 483 4.53 -2.94 13.88
N SER A 484 4.11 -1.68 13.76
CA SER A 484 4.21 -0.67 14.83
C SER A 484 2.86 -0.52 15.54
N ASN A 485 2.83 -0.07 16.79
CA ASN A 485 1.59 0.40 17.45
C ASN A 485 1.53 1.94 17.51
N THR A 486 2.34 2.62 16.70
CA THR A 486 2.42 4.09 16.69
C THR A 486 1.52 4.70 15.63
N LEU A 487 0.91 5.82 16.00
CA LEU A 487 0.43 6.82 15.06
C LEU A 487 1.65 7.57 14.51
N SER A 488 1.91 7.44 13.21
CA SER A 488 3.07 8.04 12.56
C SER A 488 2.63 9.22 11.69
N LEU A 489 3.29 10.37 11.85
CA LEU A 489 3.02 11.61 11.14
C LEU A 489 4.28 12.18 10.48
N SER A 490 4.10 12.78 9.31
CA SER A 490 5.15 13.52 8.60
C SER A 490 4.58 14.76 7.93
N LYS A 491 5.41 15.77 7.66
CA LYS A 491 5.04 16.98 6.95
C LYS A 491 5.93 17.27 5.75
N SER A 492 5.38 17.97 4.78
CA SER A 492 6.11 18.54 3.64
C SER A 492 5.82 20.04 3.53
N ILE A 493 6.86 20.83 3.28
CA ILE A 493 6.78 22.29 3.11
C ILE A 493 7.09 22.73 1.67
N ASP A 494 7.31 21.78 0.76
CA ASP A 494 7.77 22.00 -0.62
C ASP A 494 6.80 21.41 -1.67
N GLY A 495 5.52 21.27 -1.29
CA GLY A 495 4.48 20.72 -2.15
C GLY A 495 4.62 19.20 -2.36
N GLY A 496 5.11 18.48 -1.35
CA GLY A 496 5.16 17.02 -1.32
C GLY A 496 6.45 16.41 -1.86
N LYS A 497 7.51 17.19 -2.13
CA LYS A 497 8.76 16.66 -2.70
C LYS A 497 9.61 15.97 -1.63
N THR A 498 9.69 16.56 -0.45
CA THR A 498 10.39 15.99 0.71
C THR A 498 9.47 15.92 1.93
N TRP A 499 9.74 14.97 2.82
CA TRP A 499 8.90 14.64 3.97
C TRP A 499 9.75 14.54 5.24
N ASN A 500 9.34 15.23 6.29
CA ASN A 500 10.10 15.41 7.53
C ASN A 500 9.21 15.19 8.77
N SER A 501 9.80 15.06 9.96
CA SER A 501 9.05 15.06 11.23
C SER A 501 8.22 16.32 11.42
N ILE A 502 7.03 16.17 12.01
CA ILE A 502 6.09 17.28 12.22
C ILE A 502 6.48 18.14 13.42
N SER A 503 6.99 17.51 14.48
CA SER A 503 7.34 18.12 15.78
C SER A 503 8.83 18.36 15.99
N GLY A 504 9.69 17.98 15.03
CA GLY A 504 11.15 18.05 15.15
C GLY A 504 11.76 16.91 15.98
N ASN A 505 10.99 16.30 16.88
CA ASN A 505 11.34 15.02 17.49
C ASN A 505 11.06 13.90 16.48
N THR A 506 12.09 13.12 16.17
CA THR A 506 12.04 12.02 15.20
C THR A 506 12.24 10.69 15.89
N ASP A 507 11.56 9.66 15.41
CA ASP A 507 11.98 8.28 15.64
C ASP A 507 13.18 7.92 14.75
N GLU A 508 13.58 6.66 14.75
CA GLU A 508 14.73 6.14 14.02
C GLU A 508 14.64 6.31 12.49
N VAL A 509 13.42 6.48 11.96
CA VAL A 509 13.19 6.66 10.52
C VAL A 509 12.91 8.12 10.17
N GLY A 510 13.14 9.07 11.08
CA GLY A 510 13.05 10.50 10.76
C GLY A 510 11.62 11.05 10.72
N ILE A 511 10.63 10.30 11.22
CA ILE A 511 9.21 10.74 11.28
C ILE A 511 8.77 10.94 12.73
N SER A 512 7.64 11.61 12.93
CA SER A 512 7.07 11.73 14.28
C SER A 512 6.18 10.52 14.58
N SER A 513 6.43 9.84 15.69
CA SER A 513 5.64 8.69 16.13
C SER A 513 5.04 8.96 17.52
N ILE A 514 3.74 8.68 17.68
CA ILE A 514 3.03 8.71 18.96
C ILE A 514 2.62 7.28 19.32
N ILE A 515 3.03 6.79 20.49
CA ILE A 515 2.47 5.56 21.05
C ILE A 515 1.13 5.89 21.67
N LEU A 516 0.10 5.22 21.18
CA LEU A 516 -1.26 5.27 21.71
C LEU A 516 -1.62 3.84 22.10
N ASN A 517 -1.78 3.57 23.41
CA ASN A 517 -2.03 2.22 23.92
C ASN A 517 -3.26 1.55 23.29
N GLU A 518 -4.23 2.35 22.86
CA GLU A 518 -5.49 1.90 22.26
C GLU A 518 -5.45 1.93 20.72
N TYR A 519 -4.37 2.35 20.04
CA TYR A 519 -4.36 2.62 18.59
C TYR A 519 -4.02 1.41 17.71
N ASN A 520 -4.53 1.43 16.47
CA ASN A 520 -4.21 0.44 15.43
C ASN A 520 -3.61 1.06 14.16
N SER A 521 -2.37 0.70 13.87
CA SER A 521 -1.63 1.05 12.65
C SER A 521 -1.84 0.07 11.48
N SER A 522 -2.73 -0.92 11.60
CA SER A 522 -2.83 -2.05 10.65
C SER A 522 -3.78 -1.80 9.47
N VAL A 523 -4.32 -0.59 9.32
CA VAL A 523 -5.24 -0.16 8.24
C VAL A 523 -4.88 1.26 7.83
N LEU A 524 -5.35 1.71 6.66
CA LEU A 524 -5.32 3.12 6.30
C LEU A 524 -6.22 3.94 7.24
N GLN A 525 -5.65 5.02 7.80
CA GLN A 525 -6.37 6.05 8.54
C GLN A 525 -6.74 7.22 7.64
N GLY A 526 -7.83 7.91 7.96
CA GLY A 526 -8.17 9.18 7.33
C GLY A 526 -7.52 10.35 8.07
N ILE A 527 -7.13 11.40 7.34
CA ILE A 527 -6.70 12.68 7.90
C ILE A 527 -7.41 13.87 7.25
N ALA A 528 -7.89 14.80 8.07
CA ALA A 528 -8.40 16.09 7.63
C ALA A 528 -7.86 17.21 8.52
N ASN A 529 -8.05 18.46 8.10
CA ASN A 529 -7.64 19.60 8.88
C ASN A 529 -8.64 20.76 8.80
N PHE A 530 -8.57 21.64 9.79
CA PHE A 530 -9.18 22.96 9.75
C PHE A 530 -8.38 23.95 10.59
N THR A 531 -8.68 25.24 10.47
CA THR A 531 -8.08 26.30 11.29
C THR A 531 -9.19 27.05 12.04
N TYR A 532 -8.98 27.29 13.33
CA TYR A 532 -9.89 28.04 14.20
C TYR A 532 -9.10 28.91 15.17
N LEU A 533 -9.45 30.20 15.26
CA LEU A 533 -8.76 31.19 16.12
C LEU A 533 -7.22 31.14 16.03
N ASN A 534 -6.68 31.04 14.81
CA ASN A 534 -5.25 30.93 14.50
C ASN A 534 -4.55 29.63 14.94
N SER A 535 -5.29 28.67 15.49
CA SER A 535 -4.78 27.32 15.74
C SER A 535 -5.14 26.37 14.59
N HIS A 536 -4.21 25.49 14.24
CA HIS A 536 -4.42 24.42 13.29
C HIS A 536 -4.89 23.16 14.01
N TYR A 537 -5.87 22.49 13.45
CA TYR A 537 -6.42 21.25 14.00
C TYR A 537 -6.32 20.16 12.96
N LEU A 538 -5.74 19.02 13.34
CA LEU A 538 -5.82 17.78 12.59
C LEU A 538 -6.91 16.90 13.17
N LEU A 539 -7.65 16.25 12.29
CA LEU A 539 -8.62 15.22 12.62
C LEU A 539 -8.14 13.90 12.01
N ILE A 540 -8.14 12.85 12.83
CA ILE A 540 -7.63 11.53 12.45
C ILE A 540 -8.69 10.49 12.78
N THR A 541 -8.96 9.59 11.84
CA THR A 541 -9.81 8.42 12.10
C THR A 541 -8.98 7.16 12.28
N SER A 542 -9.25 6.40 13.34
CA SER A 542 -8.61 5.10 13.54
C SER A 542 -9.52 4.17 14.34
N GLY A 543 -9.26 2.87 14.28
CA GLY A 543 -9.81 1.95 15.26
C GLY A 543 -9.10 2.09 16.61
N SER A 544 -9.80 1.74 17.69
CA SER A 544 -9.19 1.36 18.95
C SER A 544 -9.23 -0.17 19.19
N ASN A 545 -8.21 -0.71 19.87
CA ASN A 545 -8.10 -2.15 20.15
C ASN A 545 -8.10 -3.03 18.88
N GLY A 546 -7.14 -2.77 18.00
CA GLY A 546 -7.06 -3.43 16.71
C GLY A 546 -8.09 -2.85 15.72
N ARG A 547 -8.71 -3.69 14.90
CA ARG A 547 -9.66 -3.25 13.87
C ARG A 547 -11.08 -3.12 14.43
N ASN A 548 -11.22 -2.45 15.57
CA ASN A 548 -12.48 -2.25 16.28
C ASN A 548 -12.63 -0.79 16.74
N GLU A 549 -13.78 -0.47 17.34
CA GLU A 549 -14.05 0.76 18.10
C GLU A 549 -13.56 2.02 17.37
N GLY A 550 -14.19 2.36 16.25
CA GLY A 550 -13.78 3.52 15.46
C GLY A 550 -13.84 4.83 16.25
N LYS A 551 -12.78 5.64 16.18
CA LYS A 551 -12.63 6.93 16.88
C LYS A 551 -12.28 8.07 15.92
N ILE A 552 -12.58 9.30 16.35
CA ILE A 552 -11.99 10.52 15.82
C ILE A 552 -11.08 11.13 16.88
N TRP A 553 -9.81 11.31 16.51
CA TRP A 553 -8.81 11.97 17.30
C TRP A 553 -8.57 13.38 16.78
N MET A 554 -8.24 14.29 17.68
CA MET A 554 -7.88 15.66 17.34
C MET A 554 -6.52 16.02 17.90
N ILE A 555 -5.70 16.66 17.06
CA ILE A 555 -4.40 17.23 17.44
C ILE A 555 -4.45 18.72 17.15
N LYS A 556 -4.14 19.54 18.15
CA LYS A 556 -4.03 20.99 18.02
C LYS A 556 -2.57 21.37 17.81
N ASP A 557 -2.30 22.25 16.84
CA ASP A 557 -0.99 22.86 16.56
C ASP A 557 0.18 21.85 16.47
N PHE A 558 -0.13 20.62 16.05
CA PHE A 558 0.81 19.49 15.98
C PHE A 558 1.47 19.13 17.32
N GLU A 559 0.85 19.53 18.43
CA GLU A 559 1.25 19.15 19.78
C GLU A 559 0.88 17.69 20.02
N LEU A 560 1.81 16.80 19.68
CA LEU A 560 1.61 15.34 19.73
C LEU A 560 1.27 14.82 21.13
N ASN A 561 1.69 15.54 22.17
CA ASN A 561 1.42 15.20 23.57
C ASN A 561 -0.04 15.51 23.99
N SER A 562 -0.82 16.21 23.16
CA SER A 562 -2.17 16.69 23.49
C SER A 562 -3.26 16.04 22.63
N ILE A 563 -2.97 14.90 22.01
CA ILE A 563 -3.96 14.18 21.21
C ILE A 563 -5.18 13.79 22.07
N THR A 564 -6.37 14.15 21.58
CA THR A 564 -7.63 14.00 22.31
C THR A 564 -8.62 13.18 21.52
N GLU A 565 -9.26 12.19 22.14
CA GLU A 565 -10.42 11.53 21.56
C GLU A 565 -11.60 12.50 21.61
N ILE A 566 -12.15 12.88 20.46
CA ILE A 566 -13.29 13.81 20.42
C ILE A 566 -14.62 13.11 20.10
N TYR A 567 -14.59 11.94 19.48
CA TYR A 567 -15.82 11.26 19.07
C TYR A 567 -15.62 9.76 18.90
N SER A 568 -16.60 8.97 19.34
CA SER A 568 -16.69 7.53 19.09
C SER A 568 -17.62 7.27 17.90
N LEU A 569 -17.07 6.78 16.79
CA LEU A 569 -17.82 6.47 15.57
C LEU A 569 -18.70 5.22 15.75
N ASN A 570 -18.14 4.17 16.36
CA ASN A 570 -18.85 2.94 16.70
C ASN A 570 -18.09 2.15 17.78
N SER A 571 -18.72 1.09 18.30
CA SER A 571 -18.12 0.14 19.25
C SER A 571 -17.85 -1.25 18.65
N GLN A 572 -18.00 -1.41 17.34
CA GLN A 572 -17.90 -2.68 16.63
C GLN A 572 -16.59 -2.78 15.85
N THR A 573 -16.59 -3.43 14.70
CA THR A 573 -15.45 -3.50 13.80
C THR A 573 -15.22 -2.17 13.08
N PHE A 574 -13.97 -1.80 12.89
CA PHE A 574 -13.54 -0.58 12.21
C PHE A 574 -12.29 -0.84 11.37
N GLY A 575 -12.41 -0.72 10.05
CA GLY A 575 -11.33 -0.97 9.10
C GLY A 575 -10.80 0.32 8.47
N TYR A 576 -10.59 0.28 7.16
CA TYR A 576 -10.10 1.43 6.39
C TYR A 576 -11.10 2.58 6.50
N SER A 577 -10.59 3.81 6.57
CA SER A 577 -11.44 4.99 6.78
C SER A 577 -10.93 6.24 6.07
N LEU A 578 -11.85 7.18 5.86
CA LEU A 578 -11.61 8.51 5.32
C LEU A 578 -12.37 9.54 6.13
N ILE A 579 -11.80 10.74 6.20
CA ILE A 579 -12.41 11.91 6.83
C ILE A 579 -12.17 13.14 5.95
N ASP A 580 -13.16 14.02 5.85
CA ASP A 580 -13.02 15.30 5.17
C ASP A 580 -13.80 16.41 5.88
N VAL A 581 -13.25 17.63 5.86
CA VAL A 581 -13.92 18.83 6.38
C VAL A 581 -14.52 19.58 5.20
N ILE A 582 -15.85 19.64 5.13
CA ILE A 582 -16.58 20.10 3.93
C ILE A 582 -17.16 21.50 4.06
N LYS A 583 -17.29 22.03 5.27
CA LYS A 583 -17.83 23.37 5.53
C LYS A 583 -17.22 23.95 6.78
N ILE A 584 -16.83 25.22 6.72
CA ILE A 584 -16.30 26.01 7.82
C ILE A 584 -17.09 27.32 7.88
N GLU A 585 -17.82 27.55 8.96
CA GLU A 585 -18.61 28.77 9.19
C GLU A 585 -18.35 29.30 10.60
N GLN A 586 -17.51 30.34 10.73
CA GLN A 586 -17.14 30.98 11.99
C GLN A 586 -16.58 29.99 13.04
N ASN A 587 -17.46 29.30 13.77
CA ASN A 587 -17.18 28.31 14.79
C ASN A 587 -17.75 26.91 14.48
N LEU A 588 -18.40 26.71 13.33
CA LEU A 588 -19.07 25.47 12.93
C LEU A 588 -18.28 24.78 11.81
N PHE A 589 -18.02 23.48 12.01
CA PHE A 589 -17.27 22.62 11.10
C PHE A 589 -18.09 21.39 10.77
N MET A 590 -18.27 21.12 9.48
CA MET A 590 -18.95 19.92 8.99
C MET A 590 -17.93 18.89 8.53
N ILE A 591 -18.06 17.68 9.04
CA ILE A 591 -17.16 16.56 8.78
C ILE A 591 -17.96 15.42 8.13
N ASN A 592 -17.37 14.83 7.10
CA ASN A 592 -17.80 13.55 6.56
C ASN A 592 -16.80 12.48 6.96
N VAL A 593 -17.29 11.32 7.37
CA VAL A 593 -16.48 10.14 7.64
C VAL A 593 -17.05 8.97 6.87
N VAL A 594 -16.19 8.21 6.19
CA VAL A 594 -16.55 6.93 5.57
C VAL A 594 -15.62 5.86 6.10
N TYR A 595 -16.14 4.69 6.49
CA TYR A 595 -15.30 3.63 7.04
C TYR A 595 -15.87 2.23 6.82
N GLU A 596 -14.98 1.24 6.87
CA GLU A 596 -15.34 -0.19 6.86
C GLU A 596 -15.86 -0.65 8.21
N GLN A 597 -17.01 -1.33 8.21
CA GLN A 597 -17.58 -2.04 9.35
C GLN A 597 -18.07 -3.41 8.91
N ASN A 598 -18.27 -4.32 9.85
CA ASN A 598 -18.82 -5.65 9.63
C ASN A 598 -18.10 -6.39 8.49
N PHE A 599 -16.83 -6.73 8.71
CA PHE A 599 -15.94 -7.26 7.66
C PHE A 599 -16.46 -8.53 6.98
N SER A 600 -17.33 -9.32 7.63
CA SER A 600 -17.97 -10.48 7.00
C SER A 600 -19.01 -10.09 5.95
N ASN A 601 -19.67 -8.94 6.12
CA ASN A 601 -20.64 -8.40 5.18
C ASN A 601 -20.04 -7.34 4.22
N GLY A 602 -18.83 -6.85 4.52
CA GLY A 602 -18.17 -5.82 3.73
C GLY A 602 -19.04 -4.56 3.66
N GLU A 603 -19.41 -4.01 4.82
CA GLU A 603 -20.25 -2.83 4.92
C GLU A 603 -19.40 -1.57 4.96
N LEU A 604 -19.82 -0.54 4.22
CA LEU A 604 -19.23 0.79 4.27
C LEU A 604 -20.25 1.77 4.84
N ILE A 605 -19.88 2.40 5.95
CA ILE A 605 -20.70 3.34 6.69
C ILE A 605 -20.25 4.76 6.36
N TYR A 606 -21.21 5.66 6.22
CA TYR A 606 -20.99 7.10 6.12
C TYR A 606 -21.64 7.80 7.30
N LYS A 607 -20.89 8.71 7.93
CA LYS A 607 -21.38 9.61 8.97
C LYS A 607 -21.13 11.07 8.59
N LYS A 608 -22.12 11.92 8.89
CA LYS A 608 -21.98 13.38 8.85
C LYS A 608 -22.01 13.92 10.27
N ILE A 609 -20.94 14.59 10.67
CA ILE A 609 -20.75 15.10 12.02
C ILE A 609 -20.57 16.61 11.97
N ARG A 610 -21.13 17.31 12.95
CA ARG A 610 -20.95 18.74 13.16
C ARG A 610 -20.16 18.97 14.43
N LEU A 611 -19.06 19.72 14.33
CA LEU A 611 -18.34 20.29 15.47
C LEU A 611 -18.68 21.77 15.55
N LYS A 612 -19.03 22.27 16.73
CA LYS A 612 -19.28 23.69 16.99
C LYS A 612 -18.46 24.15 18.18
N PHE A 613 -17.49 25.02 17.95
CA PHE A 613 -16.70 25.64 19.01
C PHE A 613 -17.52 26.72 19.72
N LYS A 614 -17.43 26.76 21.05
CA LYS A 614 -18.14 27.72 21.90
C LYS A 614 -17.36 29.03 22.05
#